data_AF-A0A2E2IWY3-F1
#
_entry.id   AF-A0A2E2IWY3-F1
#
_cell.length_a   1.000
_cell.length_b   1.000
_cell.length_c   1.000
_cell.angle_alpha   90.00
_cell.angle_beta   90.00
_cell.angle_gamma   90.00
#
_symmetry.space_group_name_H-M   'P 1'
#
loop_
_entity.id
_entity.type
_entity.pdbx_description
1 polymer ?
#
loop_
_entity_poly.entity_id
_entity_poly.type
_entity_poly.pdbx_seq_one_letter_code
_entity_poly.pdbx_strand_id
1 'polypeptide(L)'
;MRKLAPILVALFSCYFSTAQVGINTTEPSSTLDVNGTIRIRSLSEEPENGELEYVAERIVGIDENGNFVPVEMGDNVVLEDNKLRAVDNVAKIGDIPTLGLSTINNLSLIILPGEPNEDKSVIKIRSLLGNSIITGLQAGQDGQQIYLYPVDGDMQLVNNSILSLFANRLQLTSGVINVKQYEMIRLMYDAEIQKWVVMNKE
;
A
#
# COMPACT_ATOMS: atom_id res chain seq x y z
N MET A 1 59.30 42.53 4.43
CA MET A 1 57.87 42.15 4.37
C MET A 1 57.20 42.31 2.99
N ARG A 2 57.79 43.01 2.00
CA ARG A 2 57.18 43.25 0.66
C ARG A 2 57.11 42.07 -0.33
N LYS A 3 57.72 40.92 -0.03
CA LYS A 3 57.82 39.76 -0.95
C LYS A 3 56.82 38.63 -0.63
N LEU A 4 56.08 38.72 0.48
CA LEU A 4 55.10 37.71 0.91
C LEU A 4 53.68 37.97 0.37
N ALA A 5 53.36 39.23 0.04
CA ALA A 5 52.05 39.63 -0.49
C ALA A 5 51.62 38.90 -1.79
N PRO A 6 52.48 38.72 -2.82
CA PRO A 6 52.05 38.01 -4.03
C PRO A 6 51.83 36.51 -3.81
N ILE A 7 52.54 35.91 -2.85
CA ILE A 7 52.39 34.49 -2.49
C ILE A 7 51.07 34.27 -1.73
N LEU A 8 50.69 35.20 -0.84
CA LEU A 8 49.40 35.12 -0.14
C LEU A 8 48.20 35.29 -1.08
N VAL A 9 48.30 36.16 -2.10
CA VAL A 9 47.25 36.36 -3.12
C VAL A 9 47.11 35.13 -4.02
N ALA A 10 48.23 34.52 -4.43
CA ALA A 10 48.21 33.27 -5.19
C ALA A 10 47.64 32.09 -4.36
N LEU A 11 48.00 31.98 -3.07
CA LEU A 11 47.42 30.96 -2.18
C LEU A 11 45.91 31.16 -1.94
N PHE A 12 45.43 32.40 -1.88
CA PHE A 12 43.99 32.70 -1.72
C PHE A 12 43.17 32.35 -2.98
N SER A 13 43.78 32.44 -4.18
CA SER A 13 43.08 32.10 -5.43
C SER A 13 42.86 30.59 -5.66
N CYS A 14 43.56 29.74 -4.91
CA CYS A 14 43.46 28.28 -5.06
C CYS A 14 42.38 27.63 -4.16
N TYR A 15 41.66 28.41 -3.34
CA TYR A 15 40.87 27.85 -2.24
C TYR A 15 39.37 27.61 -2.51
N PHE A 16 38.88 27.82 -3.73
CA PHE A 16 37.44 27.71 -4.01
C PHE A 16 37.05 26.99 -5.32
N SER A 17 37.85 26.04 -5.81
CA SER A 17 37.33 25.13 -6.84
C SER A 17 36.72 23.89 -6.18
N THR A 18 35.46 23.98 -5.78
CA THR A 18 34.61 22.78 -5.89
C THR A 18 34.65 22.41 -7.37
N ALA A 19 35.30 21.31 -7.72
CA ALA A 19 35.47 20.89 -9.11
C ALA A 19 34.12 20.36 -9.65
N GLN A 20 33.22 21.26 -9.98
CA GLN A 20 31.99 20.93 -10.71
C GLN A 20 32.37 20.66 -12.16
N VAL A 21 31.79 19.60 -12.73
CA VAL A 21 31.97 19.21 -14.12
C VAL A 21 30.75 19.67 -14.90
N GLY A 22 30.88 20.77 -15.64
CA GLY A 22 29.88 21.22 -16.60
C GLY A 22 30.21 20.69 -18.00
N ILE A 23 29.28 19.98 -18.62
CA ILE A 23 29.34 19.57 -20.03
C ILE A 23 28.36 20.42 -20.83
N ASN A 24 28.88 21.17 -21.80
CA ASN A 24 28.11 22.09 -22.64
C ASN A 24 27.40 23.22 -21.85
N THR A 25 27.93 23.57 -20.68
CA THR A 25 27.51 24.71 -19.85
C THR A 25 28.72 25.36 -19.17
N THR A 26 28.70 26.69 -19.02
CA THR A 26 29.72 27.46 -18.29
C THR A 26 29.29 27.79 -16.86
N GLU A 27 28.03 27.53 -16.52
CA GLU A 27 27.43 27.81 -15.22
C GLU A 27 26.74 26.53 -14.71
N PRO A 28 27.51 25.51 -14.24
CA PRO A 28 26.93 24.28 -13.74
C PRO A 28 26.11 24.51 -12.47
N SER A 29 24.89 23.99 -12.44
CA SER A 29 23.96 24.06 -11.31
C SER A 29 24.12 22.90 -10.30
N SER A 30 24.86 21.86 -10.67
CA SER A 30 25.14 20.68 -9.85
C SER A 30 26.60 20.23 -10.00
N THR A 31 27.03 19.22 -9.23
CA THR A 31 28.42 18.71 -9.30
C THR A 31 28.75 18.13 -10.67
N LEU A 32 27.78 17.51 -11.34
CA LEU A 32 27.86 17.08 -12.72
C LEU A 32 26.63 17.60 -13.45
N ASP A 33 26.81 18.63 -14.27
CA ASP A 33 25.75 19.26 -15.04
C ASP A 33 25.98 19.01 -16.53
N VAL A 34 24.98 18.47 -17.21
CA VAL A 34 25.03 18.18 -18.64
C VAL A 34 23.89 18.92 -19.32
N ASN A 35 24.22 19.98 -20.05
CA ASN A 35 23.28 20.65 -20.93
C ASN A 35 23.17 19.89 -22.26
N GLY A 36 22.51 18.74 -22.23
CA GLY A 36 22.40 17.82 -23.37
C GLY A 36 21.80 16.46 -22.98
N THR A 37 22.04 15.44 -23.81
CA THR A 37 21.57 14.09 -23.55
C THR A 37 22.64 13.24 -22.85
N ILE A 38 22.20 12.45 -21.87
CA ILE A 38 23.06 11.46 -21.22
C ILE A 38 22.79 10.11 -21.89
N ARG A 39 23.86 9.43 -22.32
CA ARG A 39 23.80 8.04 -22.81
C ARG A 39 24.81 7.18 -22.08
N ILE A 40 24.30 6.17 -21.38
CA ILE A 40 25.10 5.14 -20.73
C ILE A 40 25.16 3.95 -21.70
N ARG A 41 26.37 3.51 -22.09
CA ARG A 41 26.57 2.47 -23.11
C ARG A 41 26.97 1.11 -22.54
N SER A 42 27.70 1.11 -21.43
CA SER A 42 27.99 -0.09 -20.64
C SER A 42 27.96 0.29 -19.17
N LEU A 43 27.34 -0.57 -18.36
CA LEU A 43 27.47 -0.57 -16.91
C LEU A 43 28.32 -1.75 -16.44
N SER A 44 28.80 -2.59 -17.37
CA SER A 44 29.57 -3.78 -17.10
C SER A 44 31.03 -3.62 -17.53
N GLU A 45 31.93 -3.79 -16.56
CA GLU A 45 33.08 -4.65 -16.81
C GLU A 45 32.56 -6.08 -16.58
N GLU A 46 32.65 -6.94 -17.59
CA GLU A 46 32.44 -8.37 -17.35
C GLU A 46 33.52 -8.83 -16.37
N PRO A 47 33.18 -9.52 -15.26
CA PRO A 47 34.20 -10.17 -14.48
C PRO A 47 34.73 -11.32 -15.36
N GLU A 48 36.03 -11.59 -15.25
CA GLU A 48 36.71 -12.70 -15.95
C GLU A 48 36.02 -14.07 -15.78
N ASN A 49 35.07 -14.20 -14.86
CA ASN A 49 34.42 -15.45 -14.47
C ASN A 49 32.89 -15.50 -14.75
N GLY A 50 32.34 -14.60 -15.55
CA GLY A 50 31.09 -14.86 -16.29
C GLY A 50 29.76 -14.73 -15.54
N GLU A 51 29.71 -14.22 -14.30
CA GLU A 51 28.44 -13.91 -13.63
C GLU A 51 28.52 -12.55 -12.91
N LEU A 52 27.98 -11.49 -13.54
CA LEU A 52 27.41 -10.36 -12.80
C LEU A 52 25.93 -10.27 -13.14
N GLU A 53 25.12 -10.66 -12.17
CA GLU A 53 23.71 -10.29 -12.15
C GLU A 53 23.61 -8.90 -11.51
N TYR A 54 23.62 -7.85 -12.34
CA TYR A 54 23.34 -6.50 -11.84
C TYR A 54 21.86 -6.44 -11.46
N VAL A 55 21.56 -6.44 -10.16
CA VAL A 55 20.20 -6.28 -9.64
C VAL A 55 19.97 -4.82 -9.31
N ALA A 56 18.97 -4.20 -9.94
CA ALA A 56 18.58 -2.83 -9.65
C ALA A 56 18.03 -2.75 -8.22
N GLU A 57 18.64 -1.89 -7.40
CA GLU A 57 18.18 -1.65 -6.01
C GLU A 57 17.05 -0.62 -5.93
N ARG A 58 16.92 0.25 -6.93
CA ARG A 58 15.96 1.35 -6.95
C ARG A 58 15.69 1.86 -8.36
N ILE A 59 14.59 2.56 -8.53
CA ILE A 59 14.27 3.33 -9.74
C ILE A 59 14.71 4.77 -9.53
N VAL A 60 15.19 5.36 -10.62
CA VAL A 60 15.59 6.76 -10.66
C VAL A 60 14.71 7.49 -11.68
N GLY A 61 14.11 8.58 -11.25
CA GLY A 61 13.33 9.51 -12.07
C GLY A 61 14.11 10.79 -12.32
N ILE A 62 13.53 11.69 -13.12
CA ILE A 62 14.07 13.02 -13.38
C ILE A 62 13.06 14.03 -12.85
N ASP A 63 13.51 14.93 -11.96
CA ASP A 63 12.65 15.99 -11.42
C ASP A 63 12.44 17.14 -12.42
N GLU A 64 11.65 18.15 -12.03
CA GLU A 64 11.37 19.33 -12.87
C GLU A 64 12.60 20.16 -13.22
N ASN A 65 13.69 20.02 -12.45
CA ASN A 65 14.96 20.73 -12.65
C ASN A 65 15.98 19.89 -13.42
N GLY A 66 15.62 18.66 -13.83
CA GLY A 66 16.52 17.76 -14.55
C GLY A 66 17.44 16.92 -13.65
N ASN A 67 17.26 16.93 -12.33
CA ASN A 67 18.05 16.11 -11.43
C ASN A 67 17.53 14.67 -11.39
N PHE A 68 18.47 13.72 -11.31
CA PHE A 68 18.14 12.34 -11.01
C PHE A 68 17.73 12.19 -9.54
N VAL A 69 16.52 11.71 -9.29
CA VAL A 69 15.95 11.52 -7.95
C VAL A 69 15.46 10.09 -7.76
N PRO A 70 15.62 9.47 -6.58
CA PRO A 70 15.02 8.18 -6.29
C PRO A 70 13.50 8.24 -6.43
N VAL A 71 12.90 7.21 -7.02
CA VAL A 71 11.43 7.05 -7.05
C VAL A 71 11.02 6.16 -5.88
N GLU A 72 10.20 6.70 -5.00
CA GLU A 72 9.56 5.92 -3.93
C GLU A 72 8.51 4.98 -4.54
N MET A 73 8.58 3.70 -4.19
CA MET A 73 7.62 2.69 -4.62
C MET A 73 6.50 2.56 -3.58
N GLY A 74 5.24 2.53 -4.04
CA GLY A 74 4.10 2.24 -3.16
C GLY A 74 4.00 0.75 -2.81
N ASP A 75 3.20 0.42 -1.79
CA ASP A 75 3.14 -0.92 -1.18
C ASP A 75 2.83 -2.08 -2.14
N ASN A 76 2.12 -1.81 -3.24
CA ASN A 76 1.71 -2.82 -4.20
C ASN A 76 2.63 -2.92 -5.42
N VAL A 77 3.81 -2.29 -5.41
CA VAL A 77 4.78 -2.34 -6.51
C VAL A 77 6.13 -2.81 -5.99
N VAL A 78 6.66 -3.86 -6.60
CA VAL A 78 7.97 -4.42 -6.27
C VAL A 78 8.91 -4.30 -7.47
N LEU A 79 10.17 -3.97 -7.19
CA LEU A 79 11.30 -4.11 -8.11
C LEU A 79 12.06 -5.39 -7.75
N GLU A 80 11.95 -6.41 -8.60
CA GLU A 80 12.59 -7.72 -8.43
C GLU A 80 13.11 -8.19 -9.79
N ASP A 81 14.33 -8.72 -9.84
CA ASP A 81 14.98 -9.19 -11.09
C ASP A 81 14.95 -8.15 -12.23
N ASN A 82 15.20 -6.89 -11.90
CA ASN A 82 15.12 -5.74 -12.82
C ASN A 82 13.75 -5.54 -13.47
N LYS A 83 12.68 -6.08 -12.89
CA LYS A 83 11.31 -5.92 -13.35
C LYS A 83 10.49 -5.21 -12.30
N LEU A 84 9.68 -4.27 -12.77
CA LEU A 84 8.59 -3.73 -12.00
C LEU A 84 7.39 -4.66 -12.11
N ARG A 85 6.89 -5.10 -10.96
CA ARG A 85 5.70 -5.95 -10.88
C ARG A 85 4.74 -5.36 -9.86
N ALA A 86 3.45 -5.35 -10.19
CA ALA A 86 2.42 -5.15 -9.19
C ALA A 86 2.33 -6.42 -8.33
N VAL A 87 2.37 -6.30 -7.01
CA VAL A 87 2.12 -7.44 -6.12
C VAL A 87 0.63 -7.76 -6.19
N ASP A 88 0.28 -8.89 -6.81
CA ASP A 88 -1.08 -9.41 -6.77
C ASP A 88 -1.43 -9.76 -5.32
N ASN A 89 -2.36 -9.01 -4.74
CA ASN A 89 -2.88 -9.32 -3.42
C ASN A 89 -3.78 -10.55 -3.50
N VAL A 90 -3.22 -11.75 -3.27
CA VAL A 90 -4.01 -12.97 -3.12
C VAL A 90 -4.85 -12.84 -1.85
N ALA A 91 -6.17 -12.74 -2.02
CA ALA A 91 -7.08 -12.65 -0.89
C ALA A 91 -7.01 -13.93 -0.05
N LYS A 92 -6.62 -13.79 1.21
CA LYS A 92 -6.62 -14.90 2.17
C LYS A 92 -8.04 -15.10 2.71
N ILE A 93 -8.52 -16.34 2.62
CA ILE A 93 -9.89 -16.69 3.00
C ILE A 93 -9.88 -17.35 4.38
N GLY A 94 -10.66 -16.76 5.28
CA GLY A 94 -10.97 -17.24 6.62
C GLY A 94 -12.37 -17.80 6.73
N ASP A 95 -12.67 -18.33 7.90
CA ASP A 95 -13.96 -18.96 8.22
C ASP A 95 -14.35 -18.62 9.66
N ILE A 96 -15.65 -18.65 9.95
CA ILE A 96 -16.17 -18.52 11.32
C ILE A 96 -16.87 -19.82 11.74
N PRO A 97 -17.06 -20.04 13.05
CA PRO A 97 -17.96 -21.10 13.51
C PRO A 97 -19.34 -20.97 12.86
N THR A 98 -19.91 -22.11 12.45
CA THR A 98 -21.22 -22.14 11.78
C THR A 98 -22.30 -21.52 12.67
N LEU A 99 -23.06 -20.59 12.09
CA LEU A 99 -24.13 -19.89 12.79
C LEU A 99 -25.32 -20.83 13.01
N GLY A 100 -25.74 -20.94 14.27
CA GLY A 100 -26.90 -21.75 14.68
C GLY A 100 -28.22 -20.97 14.76
N LEU A 101 -28.19 -19.67 14.51
CA LEU A 101 -29.36 -18.78 14.57
C LEU A 101 -29.53 -18.06 13.22
N SER A 102 -30.77 -17.76 12.84
CA SER A 102 -31.05 -17.00 11.61
C SER A 102 -30.79 -15.50 11.77
N THR A 103 -30.79 -14.97 12.99
CA THR A 103 -30.48 -13.56 13.27
C THR A 103 -29.34 -13.48 14.26
N ILE A 104 -28.26 -12.79 13.86
CA ILE A 104 -27.05 -12.65 14.63
C ILE A 104 -26.80 -11.16 14.85
N ASN A 105 -26.61 -10.83 16.13
CA ASN A 105 -26.23 -9.50 16.57
C ASN A 105 -24.76 -9.54 16.97
N ASN A 106 -24.00 -8.49 16.66
CA ASN A 106 -22.59 -8.37 17.08
C ASN A 106 -21.72 -9.55 16.64
N LEU A 107 -21.89 -10.05 15.42
CA LEU A 107 -21.16 -11.22 14.92
C LEU A 107 -19.65 -11.00 15.02
N SER A 108 -18.96 -11.87 15.77
CA SER A 108 -17.50 -11.90 15.78
C SER A 108 -16.99 -12.56 14.51
N LEU A 109 -16.09 -11.87 13.81
CA LEU A 109 -15.38 -12.41 12.64
C LEU A 109 -14.02 -13.02 13.02
N ILE A 110 -13.65 -12.95 14.30
CA ILE A 110 -12.37 -13.42 14.85
C ILE A 110 -11.14 -12.87 14.08
N ILE A 111 -11.14 -11.56 13.82
CA ILE A 111 -10.18 -10.80 12.97
C ILE A 111 -9.24 -9.86 13.73
N LEU A 112 -9.32 -9.79 15.06
CA LEU A 112 -8.44 -8.95 15.89
C LEU A 112 -7.05 -9.59 16.06
N PRO A 113 -6.04 -8.84 16.52
CA PRO A 113 -4.69 -9.38 16.72
C PRO A 113 -4.68 -10.61 17.61
N GLY A 114 -4.06 -11.69 17.12
CA GLY A 114 -4.01 -13.00 17.76
C GLY A 114 -5.22 -13.90 17.49
N GLU A 115 -6.21 -13.44 16.72
CA GLU A 115 -7.38 -14.26 16.36
C GLU A 115 -7.18 -15.03 15.03
N PRO A 116 -7.87 -16.16 14.81
CA PRO A 116 -7.64 -17.02 13.64
C PRO A 116 -7.77 -16.36 12.26
N ASN A 117 -8.56 -15.29 12.14
CA ASN A 117 -8.76 -14.58 10.89
C ASN A 117 -7.99 -13.24 10.83
N GLU A 118 -7.00 -12.99 11.69
CA GLU A 118 -6.26 -11.71 11.75
C GLU A 118 -5.64 -11.30 10.41
N ASP A 119 -5.21 -12.26 9.59
CA ASP A 119 -4.55 -12.03 8.31
C ASP A 119 -5.47 -12.30 7.10
N LYS A 120 -6.78 -12.48 7.33
CA LYS A 120 -7.75 -12.84 6.30
C LYS A 120 -8.49 -11.61 5.81
N SER A 121 -8.67 -11.51 4.50
CA SER A 121 -9.41 -10.41 3.86
C SER A 121 -10.82 -10.83 3.43
N VAL A 122 -11.10 -12.13 3.37
CA VAL A 122 -12.43 -12.69 3.03
C VAL A 122 -12.85 -13.64 4.13
N ILE A 123 -14.05 -13.46 4.69
CA ILE A 123 -14.59 -14.31 5.75
C ILE A 123 -15.82 -15.05 5.24
N LYS A 124 -15.76 -16.38 5.25
CA LYS A 124 -16.93 -17.22 4.96
C LYS A 124 -17.97 -17.08 6.05
N ILE A 125 -19.21 -16.82 5.69
CA ILE A 125 -20.35 -16.83 6.60
C ILE A 125 -21.13 -18.12 6.39
N ARG A 126 -21.11 -18.96 7.42
CA ARG A 126 -21.75 -20.28 7.42
C ARG A 126 -22.98 -20.29 8.30
N SER A 127 -24.03 -20.98 7.87
CA SER A 127 -25.31 -21.02 8.56
C SER A 127 -25.95 -22.39 8.46
N LEU A 128 -26.28 -22.98 9.62
CA LEU A 128 -26.99 -24.27 9.67
C LEU A 128 -28.41 -24.17 9.12
N LEU A 129 -29.01 -22.98 9.14
CA LEU A 129 -30.40 -22.74 8.76
C LEU A 129 -30.55 -22.14 7.35
N GLY A 130 -29.46 -22.08 6.58
CA GLY A 130 -29.41 -21.42 5.28
C GLY A 130 -29.33 -19.90 5.44
N ASN A 131 -30.41 -19.18 5.11
CA ASN A 131 -30.37 -17.72 5.10
C ASN A 131 -30.05 -17.12 6.49
N SER A 132 -29.30 -16.03 6.51
CA SER A 132 -28.86 -15.35 7.72
C SER A 132 -29.13 -13.85 7.69
N ILE A 133 -29.40 -13.26 8.85
CA ILE A 133 -29.61 -11.83 9.07
C ILE A 133 -28.56 -11.35 10.05
N ILE A 134 -27.70 -10.44 9.61
CA ILE A 134 -26.64 -9.84 10.40
C ILE A 134 -27.04 -8.39 10.72
N THR A 135 -27.16 -8.10 12.01
CA THR A 135 -27.55 -6.76 12.47
C THR A 135 -26.37 -5.92 12.92
N GLY A 136 -25.20 -6.55 13.05
CA GLY A 136 -23.93 -5.93 13.41
C GLY A 136 -22.79 -6.93 13.48
N LEU A 137 -21.57 -6.43 13.39
CA LEU A 137 -20.32 -7.17 13.47
C LEU A 137 -19.51 -6.62 14.65
N GLN A 138 -18.75 -7.46 15.35
CA GLN A 138 -17.81 -6.97 16.37
C GLN A 138 -16.91 -5.87 15.78
N ALA A 139 -16.68 -4.82 16.55
CA ALA A 139 -15.84 -3.69 16.18
C ALA A 139 -14.45 -4.15 15.70
N GLY A 140 -13.99 -3.58 14.59
CA GLY A 140 -12.67 -3.81 14.03
C GLY A 140 -11.66 -2.73 14.45
N GLN A 141 -10.50 -2.75 13.78
CA GLN A 141 -9.53 -1.66 13.84
C GLN A 141 -9.85 -0.58 12.81
N ASP A 142 -9.41 0.66 13.04
CA ASP A 142 -9.68 1.76 12.11
C ASP A 142 -9.12 1.46 10.71
N GLY A 143 -9.94 1.70 9.68
CA GLY A 143 -9.62 1.40 8.29
C GLY A 143 -9.57 -0.10 7.94
N GLN A 144 -9.84 -1.01 8.88
CA GLN A 144 -9.81 -2.46 8.63
C GLN A 144 -10.88 -2.84 7.59
N GLN A 145 -10.48 -3.57 6.55
CA GLN A 145 -11.37 -3.93 5.45
C GLN A 145 -11.55 -5.44 5.35
N ILE A 146 -12.80 -5.86 5.09
CA ILE A 146 -13.14 -7.26 4.99
C ILE A 146 -14.22 -7.51 3.94
N TYR A 147 -14.15 -8.66 3.28
CA TYR A 147 -15.24 -9.20 2.49
C TYR A 147 -16.00 -10.24 3.30
N LEU A 148 -17.33 -10.15 3.31
CA LEU A 148 -18.20 -11.22 3.81
C LEU A 148 -18.67 -12.07 2.63
N TYR A 149 -18.57 -13.39 2.79
CA TYR A 149 -18.85 -14.37 1.74
C TYR A 149 -19.82 -15.45 2.28
N PRO A 150 -21.14 -15.30 2.12
CA PRO A 150 -22.10 -16.29 2.58
C PRO A 150 -22.07 -17.53 1.67
N VAL A 151 -21.90 -18.70 2.28
CA VAL A 151 -21.72 -19.96 1.54
C VAL A 151 -22.87 -20.94 1.66
N ASP A 152 -23.73 -20.81 2.68
CA ASP A 152 -24.83 -21.77 2.94
C ASP A 152 -26.24 -21.23 2.58
N GLY A 153 -26.35 -19.93 2.29
CA GLY A 153 -27.62 -19.28 1.92
C GLY A 153 -27.44 -17.77 1.67
N ASP A 154 -28.53 -17.06 1.41
CA ASP A 154 -28.48 -15.59 1.28
C ASP A 154 -28.21 -14.94 2.64
N MET A 155 -27.52 -13.80 2.63
CA MET A 155 -27.25 -13.00 3.82
C MET A 155 -27.89 -11.61 3.71
N GLN A 156 -28.55 -11.18 4.79
CA GLN A 156 -29.08 -9.83 4.92
C GLN A 156 -28.26 -9.02 5.91
N LEU A 157 -27.85 -7.83 5.51
CA LEU A 157 -27.25 -6.83 6.40
C LEU A 157 -28.31 -5.79 6.76
N VAL A 158 -28.47 -5.50 8.05
CA VAL A 158 -29.47 -4.53 8.53
C VAL A 158 -28.79 -3.25 9.00
N ASN A 159 -29.21 -2.11 8.45
CA ASN A 159 -28.64 -0.81 8.76
C ASN A 159 -28.94 -0.38 10.20
N ASN A 160 -27.92 0.06 10.93
CA ASN A 160 -28.03 0.73 12.22
C ASN A 160 -28.98 0.05 13.24
N SER A 161 -29.04 -1.29 13.23
CA SER A 161 -29.95 -2.03 14.08
C SER A 161 -29.66 -1.84 15.56
N ILE A 162 -30.70 -1.54 16.33
CA ILE A 162 -30.60 -1.38 17.79
C ILE A 162 -30.34 -2.71 18.52
N LEU A 163 -30.48 -3.85 17.84
CA LEU A 163 -30.16 -5.17 18.39
C LEU A 163 -28.65 -5.40 18.55
N SER A 164 -27.82 -4.61 17.85
CA SER A 164 -26.37 -4.61 18.00
C SER A 164 -25.87 -3.42 18.83
N LEU A 165 -24.75 -3.62 19.50
CA LEU A 165 -24.01 -2.59 20.23
C LEU A 165 -23.67 -1.44 19.29
N PHE A 166 -23.60 -0.21 19.81
CA PHE A 166 -23.37 0.98 18.99
C PHE A 166 -22.14 0.82 18.06
N ALA A 167 -21.01 0.37 18.63
CA ALA A 167 -19.75 0.17 17.92
C ALA A 167 -19.76 -0.96 16.88
N ASN A 168 -20.80 -1.80 16.88
CA ASN A 168 -20.93 -2.98 16.05
C ASN A 168 -21.94 -2.79 14.91
N ARG A 169 -22.65 -1.65 14.90
CA ARG A 169 -23.70 -1.40 13.92
C ARG A 169 -23.11 -1.21 12.53
N LEU A 170 -23.92 -1.57 11.54
CA LEU A 170 -23.62 -1.38 10.13
C LEU A 170 -24.13 -0.02 9.67
N GLN A 171 -23.32 0.70 8.91
CA GLN A 171 -23.70 1.90 8.19
C GLN A 171 -23.86 1.55 6.71
N LEU A 172 -25.12 1.42 6.27
CA LEU A 172 -25.49 1.02 4.92
C LEU A 172 -26.09 2.20 4.13
N THR A 173 -26.06 2.12 2.80
CA THR A 173 -26.71 3.09 1.91
C THR A 173 -28.24 2.92 1.84
N SER A 174 -28.76 1.75 2.23
CA SER A 174 -30.18 1.41 2.31
C SER A 174 -30.54 0.89 3.71
N GLY A 175 -31.83 0.65 4.00
CA GLY A 175 -32.24 0.05 5.27
C GLY A 175 -31.77 -1.40 5.44
N VAL A 176 -31.73 -2.16 4.33
CA VAL A 176 -31.27 -3.55 4.28
C VAL A 176 -30.51 -3.77 2.97
N ILE A 177 -29.41 -4.53 3.03
CA ILE A 177 -28.70 -5.03 1.85
C ILE A 177 -28.83 -6.56 1.83
N ASN A 178 -29.22 -7.11 0.68
CA ASN A 178 -29.23 -8.55 0.44
C ASN A 178 -27.95 -8.92 -0.32
N VAL A 179 -27.22 -9.90 0.19
CA VAL A 179 -26.04 -10.50 -0.44
C VAL A 179 -26.43 -11.92 -0.81
N LYS A 180 -26.41 -12.24 -2.10
CA LYS A 180 -26.77 -13.58 -2.56
C LYS A 180 -25.74 -14.60 -2.11
N GLN A 181 -26.17 -15.85 -1.93
CA GLN A 181 -25.24 -16.95 -1.72
C GLN A 181 -24.14 -16.90 -2.79
N TYR A 182 -22.90 -17.02 -2.33
CA TYR A 182 -21.68 -16.91 -3.12
C TYR A 182 -21.35 -15.55 -3.75
N GLU A 183 -22.12 -14.49 -3.47
CA GLU A 183 -21.68 -13.12 -3.71
C GLU A 183 -20.86 -12.60 -2.53
N MET A 184 -20.07 -11.55 -2.75
CA MET A 184 -19.30 -10.92 -1.69
C MET A 184 -19.72 -9.47 -1.51
N ILE A 185 -19.57 -8.99 -0.28
CA ILE A 185 -19.74 -7.57 0.06
C ILE A 185 -18.53 -7.09 0.86
N ARG A 186 -17.98 -5.93 0.49
CA ARG A 186 -16.85 -5.32 1.18
C ARG A 186 -17.34 -4.32 2.21
N LEU A 187 -16.75 -4.38 3.39
CA LEU A 187 -16.95 -3.40 4.45
C LEU A 187 -15.60 -2.87 4.93
N MET A 188 -15.63 -1.66 5.47
CA MET A 188 -14.52 -1.03 6.19
C MET A 188 -15.00 -0.61 7.56
N TYR A 189 -14.21 -0.84 8.60
CA TYR A 189 -14.48 -0.28 9.92
C TYR A 189 -13.96 1.16 9.98
N ASP A 190 -14.84 2.07 10.38
CA ASP A 190 -14.53 3.47 10.62
C ASP A 190 -14.60 3.71 12.14
N ALA A 191 -13.44 3.97 12.76
CA ALA A 191 -13.35 4.15 14.21
C ALA A 191 -13.83 5.53 14.68
N GLU A 192 -13.94 6.52 13.80
CA GLU A 192 -14.46 7.85 14.15
C GLU A 192 -15.97 7.76 14.40
N ILE A 193 -16.71 7.10 13.50
CA ILE A 193 -18.15 6.88 13.68
C ILE A 193 -18.49 5.56 14.40
N GLN A 194 -17.47 4.74 14.69
CA GLN A 194 -17.54 3.43 15.34
C GLN A 194 -18.48 2.44 14.64
N LYS A 195 -18.40 2.31 13.32
CA LYS A 195 -19.30 1.44 12.55
C LYS A 195 -18.59 0.78 11.38
N TRP A 196 -19.15 -0.34 10.95
CA TRP A 196 -18.78 -0.96 9.68
C TRP A 196 -19.55 -0.27 8.55
N VAL A 197 -18.83 0.38 7.65
CA VAL A 197 -19.36 1.06 6.46
C VAL A 197 -19.28 0.11 5.28
N VAL A 198 -20.38 -0.05 4.55
CA VAL A 198 -20.34 -0.78 3.28
C VAL A 198 -19.62 0.06 2.23
N MET A 199 -18.58 -0.51 1.64
CA MET A 199 -17.91 0.08 0.49
C MET A 199 -18.71 -0.29 -0.76
N ASN A 200 -19.11 0.72 -1.54
CA ASN A 200 -20.07 0.55 -2.64
C ASN A 200 -19.76 -0.66 -3.53
N LYS A 201 -20.85 -1.37 -3.86
CA LYS A 201 -20.94 -2.32 -4.97
C LYS A 201 -21.05 -1.45 -6.23
N GLU A 202 -20.03 -1.44 -7.10
CA GLU A 202 -20.23 -0.95 -8.48
C GLU A 202 -21.30 -1.78 -9.20
#